data_AF-A0A3D3VNC6-F1
#
_entry.id   AF-A0A3D3VNC6-F1
#
_cell.length_a   1.000
_cell.length_b   1.000
_cell.length_c   1.000
_cell.angle_alpha   90.00
_cell.angle_beta   90.00
_cell.angle_gamma   90.00
#
_symmetry.space_group_name_H-M   'P 1'
#
loop_
_entity.id
_entity.type
_entity.pdbx_description
1 polymer ?
#
loop_
_entity_poly.entity_id
_entity_poly.type
_entity_poly.pdbx_seq_one_letter_code
_entity_poly.pdbx_strand_id
1 'polypeptide(L)' 'LVSGVEVLGGSGGVEVTVFPANGKKCERCWKHSESVGQNKEHPNLCGRCAEVVLSGSSS' A
#
# COMPACT_ATOMS: atom_id res chain seq x y z
N LEU A 1 -12.84 -0.56 -52.19
CA LEU A 1 -11.74 0.36 -51.84
C LEU A 1 -11.82 0.58 -50.34
N VAL A 2 -11.16 -0.28 -49.57
CA VAL A 2 -11.13 -0.13 -48.11
C VAL A 2 -10.04 0.89 -47.78
N SER A 3 -10.43 1.98 -47.12
CA SER A 3 -9.47 2.95 -46.59
C SER A 3 -8.83 2.32 -45.35
N GLY A 4 -7.51 2.12 -45.42
CA GLY A 4 -6.74 1.49 -44.34
C GLY A 4 -6.87 2.28 -43.04
N VAL A 5 -7.21 1.58 -41.96
CA VAL A 5 -7.11 2.10 -40.60
C VAL A 5 -5.80 1.57 -40.00
N GLU A 6 -4.86 2.47 -39.75
CA GLU A 6 -3.64 2.18 -39.01
C GLU A 6 -3.85 2.58 -37.55
N VAL A 7 -4.15 1.60 -36.70
CA VAL A 7 -4.13 1.79 -35.25
C VAL A 7 -2.66 1.79 -34.83
N LEU A 8 -2.10 3.00 -34.71
CA LEU A 8 -0.77 3.19 -34.13
C LEU A 8 -0.78 2.66 -32.69
N GLY A 9 0.16 1.76 -32.43
CA GLY A 9 0.25 0.89 -31.27
C GLY A 9 0.05 1.61 -29.94
N GLY A 10 -0.88 1.07 -29.15
CA GLY A 10 -0.97 1.36 -27.75
C GLY A 10 0.32 0.94 -27.04
N SER A 11 0.88 1.85 -26.27
CA SER A 11 1.66 1.55 -25.08
C SER A 11 1.60 2.78 -24.19
N GLY A 12 0.44 2.95 -23.57
CA GLY A 12 0.31 3.78 -22.38
C GLY A 12 1.05 3.08 -21.25
N GLY A 13 2.37 3.25 -21.20
CA GLY A 13 3.14 2.98 -19.99
C GLY A 13 2.79 4.07 -18.99
N VAL A 14 1.83 3.82 -18.11
CA VAL A 14 1.69 4.65 -16.91
C VAL A 14 2.89 4.33 -16.03
N GLU A 15 3.95 5.12 -16.16
CA GLU A 15 5.05 5.13 -15.20
C GLU A 15 4.50 5.67 -13.88
N VAL A 16 4.05 4.75 -13.02
CA VAL A 16 3.70 5.08 -11.64
C VAL A 16 5.01 5.20 -10.87
N THR A 17 5.54 6.42 -10.79
CA THR A 17 6.61 6.74 -9.86
C THR A 17 6.01 6.74 -8.44
N VAL A 18 6.10 5.59 -7.76
CA VAL A 18 5.72 5.49 -6.36
C VAL A 18 6.82 6.14 -5.53
N PHE A 19 6.65 7.43 -5.22
CA PHE A 19 7.44 8.04 -4.16
C PHE A 19 7.08 7.36 -2.83
N PRO A 20 8.04 7.00 -1.97
CA PRO A 20 7.72 6.53 -0.64
C PRO A 20 7.03 7.67 0.09
N ALA A 21 5.70 7.62 0.19
CA ALA A 21 4.97 8.50 1.09
C ALA A 21 5.61 8.35 2.48
N ASN A 22 5.84 9.46 3.19
CA ASN A 22 6.31 9.40 4.57
C ASN A 22 5.29 8.59 5.39
N GLY A 23 5.62 7.32 5.65
CA GLY A 23 4.74 6.32 6.27
C GLY A 23 4.70 4.99 5.54
N LYS A 24 4.19 3.95 6.21
CA LYS A 24 4.05 2.59 5.63
C LYS A 24 2.59 2.16 5.63
N LYS A 25 2.24 1.20 4.75
CA LYS A 25 0.92 0.56 4.73
C LYS A 25 0.80 -0.42 5.89
N CYS A 26 -0.26 -0.30 6.68
CA CYS A 26 -0.61 -1.28 7.70
C CYS A 26 -1.25 -2.53 7.06
N GLU A 27 -0.77 -3.74 7.37
CA GLU A 27 -1.32 -4.98 6.81
C GLU A 27 -2.70 -5.38 7.36
N ARG A 28 -3.12 -4.87 8.54
CA ARG A 28 -4.45 -5.14 9.11
C ARG A 28 -5.55 -4.23 8.61
N CYS A 29 -5.33 -2.91 8.63
CA CYS A 29 -6.35 -1.92 8.28
C CYS A 29 -6.14 -1.30 6.90
N TRP A 30 -5.03 -1.65 6.23
CA TRP A 30 -4.64 -1.18 4.90
C TRP A 30 -4.51 0.34 4.76
N LYS A 31 -4.44 1.07 5.87
CA LYS A 31 -4.13 2.51 5.88
C LYS A 31 -2.63 2.75 5.90
N HIS A 32 -2.21 3.77 5.14
CA HIS A 32 -0.87 4.35 5.25
C HIS A 32 -0.81 5.22 6.51
N SER A 33 0.20 5.00 7.34
CA SER A 33 0.44 5.78 8.55
C SER A 33 1.93 5.73 8.91
N GLU A 34 2.45 6.82 9.46
CA GLU A 34 3.83 6.92 9.95
C GLU A 34 4.07 6.08 11.21
N SER A 35 3.00 5.74 11.93
CA SER A 35 3.07 4.86 13.10
C SER A 35 3.25 3.38 12.75
N VAL A 36 3.21 3.02 11.45
CA VAL A 36 3.47 1.64 11.01
C VAL A 36 4.95 1.32 11.21
N GLY A 37 5.23 0.32 12.06
CA GLY A 37 6.60 -0.05 12.43
C GLY A 37 7.08 0.46 13.77
N GLN A 38 6.23 1.17 14.53
CA GLN A 38 6.60 1.63 15.87
C GLN A 38 6.67 0.51 16.92
N ASN A 39 5.97 -0.61 16.70
CA ASN A 39 6.04 -1.78 17.59
C ASN A 39 7.05 -2.79 17.07
N LYS A 40 8.03 -3.18 17.91
CA LYS A 40 9.02 -4.21 17.55
C LYS A 40 8.40 -5.57 17.26
N GLU A 41 7.34 -5.94 17.98
CA GLU A 41 6.65 -7.21 17.76
C GLU A 41 5.78 -7.20 16.49
N HIS A 42 5.32 -6.03 16.06
CA HIS A 42 4.46 -5.87 14.89
C HIS A 42 4.93 -4.73 13.99
N PRO A 43 6.06 -4.91 13.25
CA PRO A 43 6.69 -3.85 12.47
C PRO A 43 5.90 -3.45 11.20
N ASN A 44 4.88 -4.22 10.85
CA ASN A 44 4.01 -3.97 9.70
C ASN A 44 2.62 -3.46 10.10
N LEU A 45 2.36 -3.29 11.41
CA LEU A 45 1.11 -2.75 11.93
C LEU A 45 1.28 -1.32 12.41
N CYS A 46 0.21 -0.53 12.26
CA CYS A 46 0.15 0.79 12.90
C CYS A 46 -0.08 0.64 14.41
N GLY A 47 0.29 1.66 15.19
CA GLY A 47 0.16 1.66 16.66
C GLY A 47 -1.21 1.19 17.15
N ARG A 48 -2.30 1.65 16.53
CA ARG A 48 -3.68 1.22 16.88
C ARG A 48 -3.93 -0.26 16.63
N CYS A 49 -3.46 -0.81 15.50
CA CYS A 49 -3.66 -2.23 15.20
C CYS A 49 -2.78 -3.12 16.07
N ALA A 50 -1.54 -2.70 16.32
CA ALA A 50 -0.63 -3.41 17.21
C ALA A 50 -1.18 -3.48 18.64
N GLU A 51 -1.69 -2.37 19.18
CA GLU A 51 -2.31 -2.34 20.51
C GLU A 51 -3.53 -3.27 20.64
N VAL A 52 -4.38 -3.36 19.61
CA VAL A 52 -5.52 -4.29 19.61
C VAL A 52 -5.07 -5.76 19.60
N VAL A 53 -4.00 -6.08 18.88
CA VAL A 53 -3.44 -7.44 18.86
C VAL A 53 -2.78 -7.79 20.21
N LEU A 54 -2.06 -6.84 20.80
CA LEU A 54 -1.41 -7.00 22.10
C LEU A 54 -2.43 -7.11 23.25
N SER A 55 -3.47 -6.26 23.25
CA SER A 55 -4.53 -6.29 24.28
C SER A 55 -5.48 -7.48 24.15
N GLY A 56 -5.59 -8.09 22.97
CA GLY A 56 -6.47 -9.23 22.71
C GLY A 56 -5.99 -10.58 23.25
N SER A 57 -4.86 -10.66 23.95
CA SER A 57 -4.23 -11.93 24.38
C SER A 57 -4.25 -12.18 25.90
N SER A 58 -5.04 -11.42 26.67
CA SER A 58 -5.25 -11.71 28.10
C SER A 58 -6.53 -12.54 28.27
N SER A 59 -6.39 -13.86 28.16
CA SER A 59 -7.36 -14.84 28.68
C SER A 59 -6.63 -16.03 29.26
#